data_AF-A0A3Q0ITQ3-F1
#
_entry.id   AF-A0A3Q0ITQ3-F1
#
_cell.length_a   1.000
_cell.length_b   1.000
_cell.length_c   1.000
_cell.angle_alpha   90.00
_cell.angle_beta   90.00
_cell.angle_gamma   90.00
#
_symmetry.space_group_name_H-M   'P 1'
#
loop_
_entity.id
_entity.type
_entity.pdbx_description
1 polymer ?
#
loop_
_entity_poly.entity_id
_entity_poly.type
_entity_poly.pdbx_seq_one_letter_code
_entity_poly.pdbx_strand_id
1 'polypeptide(L)'
;MIVYPMNLPTHDPIRLEFENREDLTGTQASKEVIEPSMGALWFAGKAMHRDKFVRDFLGKNEKCKAIVKISKIGSGAPSREPVMNEEEKKQLMLHYYRKQEEMKLLESDTDEAFRNSDWADNTSLRKNLLGLNRISWKPR
;
A
#
# COMPACT_ATOMS: atom_id res chain seq x y z
N MET A 1 -2.33 -21.17 25.02
CA MET A 1 -1.33 -21.24 26.11
C MET A 1 -0.62 -22.57 25.99
N ILE A 2 0.45 -22.61 25.20
CA ILE A 2 1.33 -23.80 25.11
C ILE A 2 2.37 -23.60 26.21
N VAL A 3 2.30 -24.41 27.26
CA VAL A 3 3.09 -24.25 28.48
C VAL A 3 4.07 -25.41 28.56
N TYR A 4 5.33 -25.13 28.26
CA TYR A 4 6.43 -25.95 28.72
C TYR A 4 6.98 -25.33 30.01
N PRO A 5 6.63 -25.86 31.20
CA PRO A 5 7.12 -25.33 32.46
C PRO A 5 8.64 -25.53 32.65
N MET A 6 9.29 -26.30 31.77
CA MET A 6 10.72 -26.66 31.81
C MET A 6 11.53 -26.13 30.61
N ASN A 7 11.10 -25.01 30.02
CA ASN A 7 11.58 -24.50 28.72
C ASN A 7 11.28 -25.45 27.54
N LEU A 8 11.46 -24.94 26.32
CA LEU A 8 11.26 -25.71 25.09
C LEU A 8 12.20 -26.95 25.07
N PRO A 9 11.77 -28.08 24.48
CA PRO A 9 12.62 -29.24 24.27
C PRO A 9 13.92 -28.90 23.52
N THR A 10 15.01 -29.62 23.77
CA THR A 10 16.34 -29.35 23.17
C THR A 10 16.41 -29.49 21.66
N HIS A 11 15.52 -30.29 21.08
CA HIS A 11 15.39 -30.53 19.64
C HIS A 11 14.30 -29.68 18.99
N ASP A 12 13.64 -28.80 19.76
CA ASP A 12 12.63 -27.89 19.22
C ASP A 12 13.32 -26.84 18.34
N PRO A 13 12.91 -26.66 17.07
CA PRO A 13 13.51 -25.67 16.17
C PRO A 13 13.52 -24.27 16.77
N ILE A 14 12.46 -23.85 17.48
CA ILE A 14 12.38 -22.52 18.10
C ILE A 14 13.48 -22.33 19.15
N ARG A 15 13.81 -23.39 19.89
CA ARG A 15 14.89 -23.34 20.87
C ARG A 15 16.26 -23.29 20.20
N LEU A 16 16.45 -24.06 19.12
CA LEU A 16 17.70 -24.07 18.36
C LEU A 16 17.96 -22.71 17.71
N GLU A 17 16.92 -22.04 17.21
CA GLU A 17 16.96 -20.66 16.70
C GLU A 17 17.41 -19.69 17.81
N PHE A 18 16.79 -19.74 18.99
CA PHE A 18 17.18 -18.86 20.11
C PHE A 18 18.60 -19.11 20.62
N GLU A 19 19.06 -20.35 20.59
CA GLU A 19 20.41 -20.72 21.03
C GLU A 19 21.46 -20.63 19.91
N ASN A 20 21.09 -20.19 18.69
CA ASN A 20 21.91 -20.17 17.48
C ASN A 20 22.59 -21.53 17.18
N ARG A 21 21.91 -22.64 17.45
CA ARG A 21 22.38 -24.03 17.20
C ARG A 21 21.70 -24.69 16.01
N GLU A 22 20.93 -23.93 15.24
CA GLU A 22 20.30 -24.41 14.02
C GLU A 22 21.33 -24.70 12.92
N ASP A 23 21.10 -25.78 12.17
CA ASP A 23 21.86 -26.09 10.97
C ASP A 23 21.16 -25.50 9.76
N LEU A 24 21.68 -24.37 9.27
CA LEU A 24 21.14 -23.67 8.10
C LEU A 24 21.87 -24.03 6.80
N THR A 25 22.76 -25.01 6.82
CA THR A 25 23.55 -25.37 5.64
C THR A 25 22.63 -25.79 4.48
N GLY A 26 22.87 -25.23 3.29
CA GLY A 26 22.07 -25.51 2.09
C GLY A 26 20.70 -24.83 2.01
N THR A 27 20.25 -24.10 3.03
CA THR A 27 18.92 -23.44 3.05
C THR A 27 19.02 -21.97 2.66
N GLN A 28 18.01 -21.41 1.98
CA GLN A 28 17.97 -19.96 1.64
C GLN A 28 18.00 -19.07 2.89
N ALA A 29 17.42 -19.54 4.01
CA ALA A 29 17.42 -18.87 5.31
C ALA A 29 18.83 -18.51 5.81
N SER A 30 19.86 -19.29 5.43
CA SER A 30 21.26 -18.97 5.76
C SER A 30 21.69 -17.59 5.26
N LYS A 31 21.11 -17.10 4.15
CA LYS A 31 21.43 -15.76 3.61
C LYS A 31 20.81 -14.64 4.44
N GLU A 32 19.70 -14.89 5.12
CA GLU A 32 18.99 -13.90 5.92
C GLU A 32 19.62 -13.70 7.29
N VAL A 33 20.39 -14.68 7.77
CA VAL A 33 21.15 -14.55 9.00
C VAL A 33 22.23 -13.48 8.85
N ILE A 34 22.18 -12.51 9.75
CA ILE A 34 23.14 -11.43 9.85
C ILE A 34 23.91 -11.64 11.15
N GLU A 35 25.22 -11.84 11.04
CA GLU A 35 26.07 -11.90 12.21
C GLU A 35 26.01 -10.58 12.99
N PRO A 36 25.91 -10.60 14.34
CA PRO A 36 25.85 -9.38 15.13
C PRO A 36 27.03 -8.42 14.93
N SER A 37 28.16 -8.84 14.38
CA SER A 37 29.29 -7.98 14.01
C SER A 37 29.07 -7.22 12.69
N MET A 38 28.39 -7.86 11.74
CA MET A 38 28.18 -7.39 10.36
C MET A 38 26.87 -6.63 10.15
N GLY A 39 26.03 -6.50 11.19
CA GLY A 39 24.76 -5.78 11.12
C GLY A 39 24.90 -4.25 11.21
N ALA A 40 24.20 -3.52 10.35
CA ALA A 40 24.00 -2.07 10.44
C ALA A 40 22.53 -1.77 10.79
N LEU A 41 22.32 -0.87 11.75
CA LEU A 41 20.99 -0.36 12.10
C LEU A 41 20.72 0.94 11.35
N TRP A 42 19.48 1.14 10.92
CA TRP A 42 19.06 2.31 10.16
C TRP A 42 17.81 2.93 10.76
N PHE A 43 17.87 4.24 10.98
CA PHE A 43 16.74 5.03 11.44
C PHE A 43 16.54 6.22 10.48
N ALA A 44 15.32 6.37 9.97
CA ALA A 44 14.94 7.46 9.05
C ALA A 44 15.92 7.66 7.85
N GLY A 45 16.48 6.57 7.31
CA GLY A 45 17.42 6.63 6.19
C GLY A 45 18.88 6.94 6.56
N LYS A 46 19.20 7.07 7.86
CA LYS A 46 20.56 7.28 8.35
C LYS A 46 21.06 6.04 9.12
N ALA A 47 22.30 5.65 8.85
CA ALA A 47 22.94 4.55 9.56
C ALA A 47 23.25 4.96 11.01
N MET A 48 22.89 4.10 11.96
CA MET A 48 23.21 4.22 13.37
C MET A 48 24.56 3.55 13.64
N HIS A 49 25.59 4.37 13.83
CA HIS A 49 26.91 3.90 14.22
C HIS A 49 26.88 3.38 15.66
N ARG A 50 27.54 2.25 15.91
CA ARG A 50 27.59 1.60 17.23
C ARG A 50 28.34 2.42 18.28
N ASP A 51 29.25 3.28 17.83
CA ASP A 51 30.05 4.15 18.71
C ASP A 51 29.26 5.33 19.28
N LYS A 52 28.02 5.55 18.82
CA LYS A 52 27.18 6.68 19.21
C LYS A 52 25.98 6.21 20.02
N PHE A 53 25.49 7.09 20.88
CA PHE A 53 24.31 6.79 21.69
C PHE A 53 23.04 6.93 20.85
N VAL A 54 22.02 6.13 21.16
CA VAL A 54 20.71 6.17 20.51
C VAL A 54 20.07 7.57 20.59
N ARG A 55 20.31 8.30 21.67
CA ARG A 55 19.85 9.69 21.87
C ARG A 55 20.35 10.65 20.78
N ASP A 56 21.49 10.38 20.17
CA ASP A 56 22.06 11.22 19.13
C ASP A 56 21.30 11.06 17.80
N PHE A 57 20.51 9.97 17.67
CA PHE A 57 19.68 9.68 16.50
C PHE A 57 18.19 9.96 16.76
N LEU A 58 17.67 9.61 17.94
CA LEU A 58 16.26 9.76 18.30
C LEU A 58 15.94 11.10 19.01
N GLY A 59 16.95 11.77 19.54
CA GLY A 59 16.81 12.99 20.34
C GLY A 59 16.63 12.73 21.85
N LYS A 60 16.22 13.76 22.58
CA LYS A 60 16.11 13.79 24.05
C LYS A 60 14.71 13.41 24.57
N ASN A 61 13.84 12.86 23.72
CA ASN A 61 12.47 12.55 24.13
C ASN A 61 12.39 11.14 24.75
N GLU A 62 11.85 11.05 25.97
CA GLU A 62 11.72 9.81 26.72
C GLU A 62 10.53 8.94 26.27
N LYS A 63 9.56 9.52 25.54
CA LYS A 63 8.41 8.80 24.97
C LYS A 63 8.48 8.77 23.45
N CYS A 64 9.48 8.08 22.91
CA CYS A 64 9.64 7.89 21.47
C CYS A 64 9.44 6.41 21.09
N LYS A 65 8.58 6.15 20.10
CA LYS A 65 8.52 4.86 19.40
C LYS A 65 9.26 5.02 18.08
N ALA A 66 10.35 4.28 17.92
CA ALA A 66 11.16 4.29 16.71
C ALA A 66 11.07 2.95 15.99
N ILE A 67 10.99 2.98 14.66
CA ILE A 67 11.11 1.81 13.81
C ILE A 67 12.51 1.82 13.23
N VAL A 68 13.30 0.79 13.53
CA VAL A 68 14.69 0.65 13.10
C VAL A 68 14.78 -0.55 12.18
N LYS A 69 15.43 -0.37 11.04
CA LYS A 69 15.68 -1.44 10.07
C LYS A 69 17.09 -1.99 10.23
N ILE A 70 17.24 -3.30 10.13
CA ILE A 70 18.55 -3.96 10.14
C ILE A 70 18.95 -4.33 8.70
N SER A 71 20.23 -4.13 8.36
CA SER A 71 20.79 -4.56 7.08
C SER A 71 22.23 -5.03 7.26
N LYS A 72 22.82 -5.66 6.22
CA LYS A 72 24.24 -6.02 6.23
C LYS A 72 25.10 -4.77 5.98
N ILE A 73 26.24 -4.68 6.64
CA ILE A 73 27.23 -3.63 6.36
C ILE A 73 27.62 -3.71 4.87
N GLY A 74 27.53 -2.57 4.18
CA GLY A 74 27.79 -2.47 2.73
C GLY A 74 26.57 -2.63 1.83
N SER A 75 25.41 -3.07 2.33
CA SER A 75 24.19 -3.25 1.51
C SER A 75 23.42 -1.95 1.23
N GLY A 76 23.97 -0.79 1.62
CA GLY A 76 23.33 0.51 1.49
C GLY A 76 22.13 0.71 2.42
N ALA A 77 21.45 1.85 2.25
CA ALA A 77 20.26 2.19 3.03
C ALA A 77 19.11 1.23 2.68
N PRO A 78 18.37 0.71 3.68
CA PRO A 78 17.26 -0.19 3.43
C PRO A 78 16.16 0.55 2.67
N SER A 79 15.54 -0.16 1.71
CA SER A 79 14.46 0.37 0.91
C SER A 79 13.32 0.91 1.79
N ARG A 80 12.75 2.03 1.37
CA ARG A 80 11.54 2.57 2.00
C ARG A 80 10.43 1.56 1.81
N GLU A 81 9.66 1.35 2.87
CA GLU A 81 8.42 0.59 2.73
C GLU A 81 7.49 1.35 1.78
N PRO A 82 6.70 0.62 0.96
CA PRO A 82 5.67 1.25 0.16
C PRO A 82 4.72 2.00 1.09
N VAL A 83 4.51 3.29 0.79
CA VAL A 83 3.69 4.19 1.63
C VAL A 83 2.22 3.78 1.61
N MET A 84 1.80 3.04 0.59
CA MET A 84 0.42 2.62 0.36
C MET A 84 0.37 1.10 0.31
N ASN A 85 -0.70 0.55 0.89
CA ASN A 85 -1.03 -0.86 0.72
C ASN A 85 -1.42 -1.15 -0.74
N GLU A 86 -1.36 -2.40 -1.18
CA GLU A 86 -1.72 -2.77 -2.55
C GLU A 86 -3.18 -2.45 -2.88
N GLU A 87 -4.08 -2.62 -1.91
CA GLU A 87 -5.50 -2.30 -2.05
C GLU A 87 -5.73 -0.80 -2.27
N GLU A 88 -5.06 0.04 -1.48
CA GLU A 88 -5.14 1.50 -1.59
C GLU A 88 -4.57 1.96 -2.94
N LYS A 89 -3.50 1.33 -3.41
CA LYS A 89 -2.92 1.60 -4.73
C LYS A 89 -3.90 1.28 -5.87
N LYS A 90 -4.65 0.17 -5.76
CA LYS A 90 -5.69 -0.21 -6.74
C LYS A 90 -6.85 0.79 -6.74
N GLN A 91 -7.32 1.20 -5.56
CA GLN A 91 -8.39 2.21 -5.45
C GLN A 91 -7.98 3.55 -6.06
N LEU A 92 -6.74 3.97 -5.79
CA LEU A 92 -6.18 5.19 -6.35
C LEU A 92 -6.11 5.12 -7.89
N MET A 93 -5.62 4.01 -8.44
CA MET A 93 -5.55 3.78 -9.88
C MET A 93 -6.94 3.83 -10.52
N LEU A 94 -7.94 3.20 -9.89
CA LEU A 94 -9.32 3.20 -10.37
C LEU A 94 -9.95 4.59 -10.34
N HIS A 95 -9.66 5.39 -9.31
CA HIS A 95 -10.09 6.79 -9.25
C HIS A 95 -9.46 7.64 -10.37
N TYR A 96 -8.15 7.49 -10.62
CA TYR A 96 -7.49 8.21 -11.72
C TYR A 96 -8.05 7.81 -13.09
N TYR A 97 -8.34 6.53 -13.29
CA TYR A 97 -8.93 6.04 -14.52
C TYR A 97 -10.32 6.64 -14.76
N ARG A 98 -11.20 6.62 -13.75
CA ARG A 98 -12.54 7.24 -13.84
C ARG A 98 -12.46 8.73 -14.15
N LYS A 99 -11.59 9.46 -13.46
CA LYS A 99 -11.37 10.88 -13.75
C LYS A 99 -10.88 11.10 -15.17
N GLN A 100 -9.99 10.25 -15.68
CA GLN A 100 -9.50 10.38 -17.05
C GLN A 100 -10.61 10.15 -18.07
N GLU A 101 -11.49 9.16 -17.84
CA GLU A 101 -12.68 8.94 -18.68
C GLU A 101 -13.63 10.14 -18.64
N GLU A 102 -13.91 10.69 -17.46
CA GLU A 102 -14.75 11.89 -17.31
C GLU A 102 -14.17 13.10 -18.05
N MET A 103 -12.86 13.33 -17.93
CA MET A 103 -12.17 14.42 -18.64
C MET A 103 -12.24 14.21 -20.15
N LYS A 104 -12.03 12.99 -20.63
CA LYS A 104 -12.12 12.65 -22.06
C LYS A 104 -13.55 12.84 -22.59
N LEU A 105 -14.56 12.47 -21.80
CA LEU A 105 -15.97 12.69 -22.15
C LEU A 105 -16.24 14.19 -22.29
N LEU A 106 -15.78 14.99 -21.33
CA LEU A 106 -15.94 16.45 -21.33
C LEU A 106 -15.22 17.12 -22.52
N GLU A 107 -14.04 16.62 -22.91
CA GLU A 107 -13.34 17.09 -24.11
C GLU A 107 -14.08 16.73 -25.42
N SER A 108 -14.78 15.59 -25.42
CA SER A 108 -15.55 15.13 -26.58
C SER A 108 -16.94 15.77 -26.70
N ASP A 109 -17.41 16.45 -25.65
CA ASP A 109 -18.72 17.11 -25.66
C ASP A 109 -18.64 18.38 -26.54
N THR A 110 -19.26 18.32 -27.72
CA THR A 110 -19.19 19.40 -28.74
C THR A 110 -20.20 20.53 -28.50
N ASP A 111 -20.65 20.74 -27.27
CA ASP A 111 -21.75 21.65 -26.87
C ASP A 111 -23.09 21.40 -27.60
N GLU A 112 -23.18 20.38 -28.47
CA GLU A 112 -24.38 20.03 -29.22
C GLU A 112 -25.36 19.19 -28.40
N ALA A 113 -24.97 18.72 -27.21
CA ALA A 113 -25.83 18.00 -26.27
C ALA A 113 -27.09 18.80 -25.91
N PHE A 114 -27.01 20.14 -25.89
CA PHE A 114 -28.18 21.01 -25.73
C PHE A 114 -29.22 20.82 -26.85
N ARG A 115 -28.80 20.59 -28.10
CA ARG A 115 -29.68 20.57 -29.27
C ARG A 115 -30.64 19.37 -29.29
N ASN A 116 -30.28 18.26 -28.63
CA ASN A 116 -31.10 17.05 -28.54
C ASN A 116 -31.74 16.86 -27.16
N SER A 117 -31.62 17.85 -26.29
CA SER A 117 -32.15 17.78 -24.93
C SER A 117 -33.66 17.98 -24.90
N ASP A 118 -34.37 17.28 -24.00
CA ASP A 118 -35.83 17.40 -23.85
C ASP A 118 -36.28 18.82 -23.48
N TRP A 119 -35.41 19.62 -22.85
CA TRP A 119 -35.70 21.01 -22.51
C TRP A 119 -35.59 21.98 -23.69
N ALA A 120 -34.88 21.60 -24.75
CA ALA A 120 -34.78 22.38 -25.99
C ALA A 120 -35.99 22.14 -26.93
N ASP A 121 -36.81 21.12 -26.68
CA ASP A 121 -37.99 20.82 -27.49
C ASP A 121 -39.12 21.82 -27.21
N ASN A 122 -39.28 22.82 -28.10
CA ASN A 122 -40.37 23.80 -28.04
C ASN A 122 -41.77 23.19 -28.21
N THR A 123 -41.87 21.94 -28.67
CA THR A 123 -43.13 21.20 -28.82
C THR A 123 -43.45 20.26 -27.67
N SER A 124 -42.53 20.11 -26.69
CA SER A 124 -42.66 19.21 -25.54
C SER A 124 -43.98 19.42 -24.77
N LEU A 125 -44.33 20.68 -24.50
CA LEU A 125 -45.56 21.03 -23.76
C LEU A 125 -46.83 20.68 -24.55
N ARG A 126 -46.80 20.86 -25.87
CA ARG A 126 -47.90 20.47 -26.77
C ARG A 126 -48.06 18.95 -26.82
N LYS A 127 -46.96 18.20 -26.87
CA LYS A 127 -46.99 16.73 -26.85
C LYS A 127 -47.53 16.20 -25.52
N ASN A 128 -47.14 16.80 -24.40
CA ASN A 128 -47.66 16.52 -23.06
C ASN A 128 -49.18 16.74 -22.99
N LEU A 129 -49.67 17.90 -23.45
CA LEU A 129 -51.10 18.25 -23.40
C LEU A 129 -51.97 17.32 -24.27
N LEU A 130 -51.46 16.91 -25.43
CA LEU A 130 -52.16 16.04 -26.37
C LEU A 130 -51.94 14.54 -26.10
N GLY A 131 -51.19 14.18 -25.05
CA GLY A 131 -50.91 12.78 -24.69
C GLY A 131 -50.03 12.03 -25.70
N LEU A 132 -49.29 12.74 -26.56
CA LEU A 132 -48.52 12.17 -27.67
C LEU A 132 -47.14 11.61 -27.26
N ASN A 133 -46.84 11.54 -25.96
CA ASN A 133 -45.51 11.14 -25.44
C ASN A 133 -45.21 9.63 -25.54
N ARG A 134 -46.21 8.79 -25.83
CA ARG A 134 -46.08 7.31 -25.83
C ARG A 134 -46.20 6.71 -27.23
N ILE A 135 -45.72 7.41 -28.25
CA ILE A 135 -45.76 6.93 -29.63
C ILE A 135 -44.41 6.27 -29.94
N SER A 136 -44.38 4.93 -29.94
CA SER A 136 -43.25 4.13 -30.39
C SER A 136 -43.57 3.58 -31.78
N TRP A 137 -42.70 3.83 -32.75
CA TRP A 137 -42.82 3.25 -34.09
C TRP A 137 -42.28 1.81 -34.17
N LYS A 138 -41.52 1.35 -33.16
CA LYS A 138 -41.02 -0.04 -33.11
C LYS A 138 -42.05 -0.96 -32.43
N PRO A 139 -42.22 -2.22 -32.90
CA PRO A 139 -43.02 -3.22 -32.21
C PRO A 139 -42.42 -3.47 -30.82
N ARG A 140 -43.29 -3.70 -29.84
CA ARG A 140 -42.86 -4.08 -28.47
C ARG A 140 -42.36 -5.50 -28.43
#